data_AF-A0A1H8Q5S0-F1
#
_entry.id   AF-A0A1H8Q5S0-F1
#
_cell.length_a   1.000
_cell.length_b   1.000
_cell.length_c   1.000
_cell.angle_alpha   90.00
_cell.angle_beta   90.00
_cell.angle_gamma   90.00
#
_symmetry.space_group_name_H-M   'P 1'
#
loop_
_entity.id
_entity.type
_entity.pdbx_description
1 polymer ?
#
loop_
_entity_poly.entity_id
_entity_poly.type
_entity_poly.pdbx_seq_one_letter_code
_entity_poly.pdbx_strand_id
1 'polypeptide(L)'
;MGASKCKGALCANCLLMLTSVRMENYFWRLLEEIAQRDGMNTAQMITRLYHESIDAGHDLGNFTSFLRVCALRYQALQLSGDIPPSVTVPIGELDAQKILCRESTLRDITLSERALHKKHVH
;
A
#
# COMPACT_ATOMS: atom_id res chain seq x y z
N MET A 1 27.28 -16.19 -13.46
CA MET A 1 25.81 -16.14 -13.31
C MET A 1 25.48 -15.29 -12.11
N GLY A 2 24.83 -14.15 -12.31
CA GLY A 2 24.54 -13.17 -11.26
C GLY A 2 23.89 -11.95 -11.89
N ALA A 3 22.57 -12.02 -12.08
CA ALA A 3 21.76 -10.97 -12.67
C ALA A 3 21.58 -9.82 -11.67
N SER A 4 22.40 -8.77 -11.82
CA SER A 4 22.28 -7.53 -11.02
C SER A 4 22.36 -6.31 -11.92
N LYS A 5 21.37 -6.11 -12.81
CA LYS A 5 21.23 -4.87 -13.58
C LYS A 5 19.77 -4.54 -13.89
N CYS A 6 19.07 -3.99 -12.90
CA CYS A 6 17.97 -3.07 -13.13
C CYS A 6 18.04 -1.94 -12.09
N LYS A 7 19.02 -1.04 -12.23
CA LYS A 7 19.00 0.25 -11.54
C LYS A 7 18.71 1.34 -12.56
N GLY A 8 17.62 2.08 -12.34
CA GLY A 8 17.57 3.49 -12.71
C GLY A 8 17.10 3.85 -14.12
N ALA A 9 16.20 3.08 -14.72
CA ALA A 9 15.42 3.55 -15.87
C ALA A 9 13.94 3.37 -15.55
N LEU A 10 13.40 4.31 -14.76
CA LEU A 10 11.98 4.61 -14.73
C LEU A 10 11.58 4.88 -16.18
N CYS A 11 11.13 3.85 -16.88
CA CYS A 11 10.59 3.96 -18.21
C CYS A 11 9.33 4.83 -18.11
N ALA A 12 9.52 6.12 -18.37
CA ALA A 12 8.48 7.10 -18.64
C ALA A 12 7.53 6.68 -19.79
N ASN A 13 7.81 5.55 -20.48
CA ASN A 13 7.00 4.97 -21.53
C ASN A 13 6.05 3.83 -21.10
N CYS A 14 6.07 3.34 -19.85
CA CYS A 14 5.05 2.37 -19.40
C CYS A 14 3.74 3.05 -18.91
N LEU A 15 3.75 4.39 -18.82
CA LEU A 15 2.60 5.23 -18.48
C LEU A 15 1.47 5.22 -19.53
N LEU A 16 1.69 4.65 -20.72
CA LEU A 16 0.71 4.71 -21.82
C LEU A 16 -0.33 3.58 -21.81
N MET A 17 -0.19 2.54 -20.99
CA MET A 17 -1.13 1.39 -21.00
C MET A 17 -2.17 1.41 -19.87
N LEU A 18 -1.91 2.10 -18.75
CA LEU A 18 -2.93 2.44 -17.74
C LEU A 18 -3.56 3.78 -18.12
N THR A 19 -4.43 3.77 -19.13
CA THR A 19 -5.00 4.95 -19.82
C THR A 19 -5.88 5.89 -18.95
N SER A 20 -5.72 5.95 -17.62
CA SER A 20 -6.52 6.82 -16.75
C SER A 20 -5.87 7.20 -15.39
N VAL A 21 -4.76 6.58 -14.98
CA VAL A 21 -4.24 6.72 -13.60
C VAL A 21 -3.12 7.76 -13.53
N ARG A 22 -3.44 8.99 -13.08
CA ARG A 22 -2.45 10.07 -12.86
C ARG A 22 -2.11 10.22 -11.37
N MET A 23 -0.86 9.97 -11.02
CA MET A 23 -0.34 10.11 -9.66
C MET A 23 1.14 10.49 -9.63
N GLU A 24 1.55 11.05 -8.51
CA GLU A 24 2.88 11.59 -8.24
C GLU A 24 3.95 10.50 -8.26
N ASN A 25 5.16 10.84 -8.74
CA ASN A 25 6.27 9.90 -8.86
C ASN A 25 6.62 9.19 -7.55
N TYR A 26 6.35 9.83 -6.41
CA TYR A 26 6.58 9.21 -5.10
C TYR A 26 5.74 7.96 -4.89
N PHE A 27 4.44 8.01 -5.21
CA PHE A 27 3.55 6.86 -5.10
C PHE A 27 3.97 5.72 -6.03
N TRP A 28 4.44 6.04 -7.24
CA TRP A 28 4.96 5.05 -8.17
C TRP A 28 6.17 4.30 -7.60
N ARG A 29 7.08 5.00 -6.91
CA ARG A 29 8.25 4.36 -6.28
C ARG A 29 7.85 3.43 -5.13
N LEU A 30 6.86 3.81 -4.33
CA LEU A 30 6.34 2.95 -3.28
C LEU A 30 5.67 1.69 -3.86
N LEU A 31 4.85 1.85 -4.90
CA LEU A 31 4.23 0.70 -5.58
C LEU A 31 5.27 -0.22 -6.22
N GLU A 32 6.34 0.34 -6.80
CA GLU A 32 7.45 -0.43 -7.33
C GLU A 32 8.20 -1.21 -6.23
N GLU A 33 8.44 -0.58 -5.07
CA GLU A 33 9.03 -1.27 -3.92
C GLU A 33 8.15 -2.43 -3.46
N ILE A 34 6.83 -2.22 -3.36
CA ILE A 34 5.88 -3.26 -2.98
C ILE A 34 5.91 -4.41 -4.00
N ALA A 35 5.85 -4.11 -5.30
CA ALA A 35 5.88 -5.12 -6.34
C ALA A 35 7.17 -5.95 -6.31
N GLN A 36 8.31 -5.27 -6.11
CA GLN A 36 9.61 -5.93 -5.99
C GLN A 36 9.69 -6.87 -4.79
N ARG A 37 9.05 -6.56 -3.66
CA ARG A 37 8.99 -7.45 -2.49
C ARG A 37 8.31 -8.78 -2.80
N ASP A 38 7.24 -8.73 -3.57
CA ASP A 38 6.49 -9.92 -3.96
C ASP A 38 7.03 -10.58 -5.24
N GLY A 39 8.20 -10.14 -5.73
CA GLY A 39 8.86 -10.70 -6.92
C GLY A 39 8.11 -10.45 -8.23
N MET A 40 7.23 -9.46 -8.28
CA MET A 40 6.40 -9.13 -9.44
C MET A 40 6.72 -7.74 -10.02
N ASN A 41 6.33 -7.49 -11.26
CA ASN A 41 6.44 -6.16 -11.86
C ASN A 41 5.29 -5.26 -11.35
N THR A 42 5.55 -3.96 -11.16
CA THR A 42 4.58 -2.93 -10.78
C THR A 42 3.31 -2.98 -11.61
N ALA A 43 3.42 -3.19 -12.93
CA ALA A 43 2.24 -3.30 -13.80
C ALA A 43 1.38 -4.53 -13.46
N GLN A 44 2.00 -5.68 -13.22
CA GLN A 44 1.29 -6.92 -12.85
C GLN A 44 0.61 -6.78 -11.49
N MET A 45 1.30 -6.18 -10.52
CA MET A 45 0.75 -5.87 -9.20
C MET A 45 -0.48 -4.96 -9.32
N ILE A 46 -0.40 -3.88 -10.10
CA ILE A 46 -1.53 -2.95 -10.30
C ILE A 46 -2.71 -3.64 -10.97
N THR A 47 -2.48 -4.47 -12.00
CA THR A 47 -3.55 -5.25 -12.64
C THR A 47 -4.21 -6.21 -11.65
N ARG A 48 -3.43 -6.88 -10.81
CA ARG A 48 -3.97 -7.76 -9.77
C ARG A 48 -4.82 -6.97 -8.77
N LEU A 49 -4.30 -5.85 -8.24
CA LEU A 49 -5.05 -4.97 -7.36
C LEU A 49 -6.33 -4.42 -8.01
N TYR A 50 -6.28 -4.15 -9.31
CA TYR A 50 -7.45 -3.72 -10.07
C TYR A 50 -8.54 -4.80 -10.07
N HIS A 51 -8.21 -6.04 -10.37
CA HIS A 51 -9.16 -7.16 -10.30
C HIS A 51 -9.67 -7.39 -8.88
N GLU A 52 -8.77 -7.44 -7.89
CA GLU A 52 -9.16 -7.62 -6.48
C GLU A 52 -10.07 -6.47 -5.99
N SER A 53 -9.85 -5.23 -6.47
CA SER A 53 -10.72 -4.09 -6.13
C SER A 53 -12.12 -4.20 -6.73
N ILE A 54 -12.24 -4.74 -7.96
CA ILE A 54 -13.53 -5.01 -8.59
C ILE A 54 -14.27 -6.10 -7.84
N ASP A 55 -13.57 -7.18 -7.50
CA ASP A 55 -14.14 -8.31 -6.75
C ASP A 55 -14.61 -7.89 -5.36
N ALA A 56 -13.92 -6.93 -4.74
CA ALA A 56 -14.32 -6.29 -3.48
C ALA A 56 -15.45 -5.25 -3.62
N GLY A 57 -15.93 -4.97 -4.84
CA GLY A 57 -17.03 -4.03 -5.11
C GLY A 57 -16.65 -2.55 -5.07
N HIS A 58 -15.37 -2.21 -5.23
CA HIS A 58 -14.93 -0.81 -5.27
C HIS A 58 -15.25 -0.14 -6.62
N ASP A 59 -15.60 1.14 -6.55
CA ASP A 59 -15.80 1.97 -7.74
C ASP A 59 -14.46 2.32 -8.42
N LEU A 60 -14.33 1.89 -9.67
CA LEU A 60 -13.17 2.10 -10.53
C LEU A 60 -12.89 3.58 -10.82
N GLY A 61 -13.91 4.45 -10.71
CA GLY A 61 -13.74 5.90 -10.83
C GLY A 61 -12.73 6.49 -9.84
N ASN A 62 -12.48 5.79 -8.72
CA ASN A 62 -11.58 6.23 -7.66
C ASN A 62 -10.35 5.33 -7.48
N PHE A 63 -10.03 4.48 -8.45
CA PHE A 63 -8.92 3.52 -8.33
C PHE A 63 -7.56 4.19 -8.05
N THR A 64 -7.30 5.36 -8.62
CA THR A 64 -6.07 6.13 -8.34
C THR A 64 -5.99 6.56 -6.86
N SER A 65 -7.12 6.88 -6.23
CA SER A 65 -7.18 7.20 -4.79
C SER A 65 -6.91 5.95 -3.95
N PHE A 66 -7.45 4.80 -4.36
CA PHE A 66 -7.14 3.51 -3.74
C PHE A 66 -5.64 3.19 -3.77
N LEU A 67 -4.98 3.34 -4.93
CA LEU A 67 -3.53 3.13 -5.05
C LEU A 67 -2.72 4.04 -4.12
N ARG A 68 -3.13 5.31 -3.98
CA ARG A 68 -2.49 6.24 -3.03
C ARG A 68 -2.66 5.78 -1.59
N VAL A 69 -3.87 5.34 -1.21
CA VAL A 69 -4.13 4.82 0.15
C VAL A 69 -3.28 3.58 0.42
N CYS A 70 -3.15 2.66 -0.54
CA CYS A 70 -2.30 1.48 -0.42
C CYS A 70 -0.83 1.87 -0.18
N ALA A 71 -0.29 2.79 -0.99
CA ALA A 71 1.07 3.26 -0.85
C ALA A 71 1.32 3.98 0.49
N LEU A 72 0.40 4.84 0.92
CA LEU A 72 0.51 5.54 2.22
C LEU A 72 0.43 4.57 3.40
N ARG A 73 -0.48 3.60 3.35
CA ARG A 73 -0.64 2.62 4.43
C ARG A 73 0.60 1.74 4.54
N TYR A 74 1.16 1.31 3.42
CA TYR A 74 2.43 0.60 3.39
C TYR A 74 3.53 1.39 4.10
N GLN A 75 3.67 2.68 3.80
CA GLN A 75 4.66 3.53 4.45
C GLN A 75 4.37 3.78 5.95
N ALA A 76 3.10 3.93 6.33
CA ALA A 76 2.71 4.06 7.73
C ALA A 76 3.06 2.81 8.54
N LEU A 77 2.88 1.62 7.97
CA LEU A 77 3.24 0.35 8.59
C LEU A 77 4.77 0.17 8.68
N GLN A 78 5.52 0.67 7.71
CA GLN A 78 6.99 0.73 7.83
C GLN A 78 7.43 1.65 8.98
N LEU A 79 6.83 2.84 9.10
CA LEU A 79 7.14 3.79 10.17
C LEU A 79 6.74 3.27 11.56
N SER A 80 5.68 2.48 11.63
CA SER A 80 5.22 1.82 12.87
C SER A 80 6.08 0.61 13.25
N GLY A 81 6.98 0.18 12.37
CA GLY A 81 7.83 -1.00 12.55
C GLY A 81 7.10 -2.34 12.35
N ASP A 82 5.85 -2.31 11.88
CA ASP A 82 5.05 -3.50 11.59
C ASP A 82 5.50 -4.17 10.28
N ILE A 83 6.03 -3.37 9.35
CA ILE A 83 6.64 -3.85 8.11
C ILE A 83 8.14 -3.52 8.14
N PRO A 84 9.04 -4.49 7.95
CA PRO A 84 10.45 -4.20 7.82
C PRO A 84 10.70 -3.27 6.62
N PRO A 85 11.63 -2.31 6.73
CA PRO A 85 12.07 -1.52 5.57
C PRO A 85 12.91 -2.34 4.58
N SER A 86 13.30 -3.58 4.94
CA SER A 86 13.99 -4.47 4.02
C SER A 86 13.01 -5.06 3.00
N VAL A 87 13.45 -5.06 1.73
CA VAL A 87 12.70 -5.61 0.58
C VAL A 87 12.75 -7.15 0.53
N THR A 88 13.39 -7.77 1.52
CA THR A 88 13.71 -9.21 1.53
C THR A 88 12.57 -10.07 2.06
N VAL A 89 11.60 -9.46 2.75
CA VAL A 89 10.42 -10.16 3.27
C VAL A 89 9.22 -9.82 2.37
N PRO A 90 8.64 -10.81 1.67
CA PRO A 90 7.44 -10.61 0.86
C PRO A 90 6.28 -10.09 1.72
N ILE A 91 5.44 -9.21 1.17
CA ILE A 91 4.28 -8.69 1.91
C ILE A 91 3.28 -9.81 2.19
N GLY A 92 3.17 -10.77 1.27
CA GLY A 92 2.31 -11.95 1.43
C GLY A 92 2.71 -12.88 2.59
N GLU A 93 3.94 -12.82 3.08
CA GLU A 93 4.41 -13.61 4.23
C GLU A 93 4.14 -12.91 5.57
N LEU A 94 3.75 -11.63 5.54
CA LEU A 94 3.40 -10.89 6.75
C LEU A 94 2.04 -11.35 7.28
N ASP A 95 1.95 -11.46 8.60
CA ASP A 95 0.72 -11.83 9.29
C ASP A 95 -0.28 -10.66 9.28
N ALA A 96 -1.08 -10.59 8.21
CA ALA A 96 -2.08 -9.55 8.02
C ALA A 96 -3.07 -9.47 9.19
N GLN A 97 -3.39 -10.59 9.84
CA GLN A 97 -4.31 -10.62 10.98
C GLN A 97 -3.72 -9.91 12.20
N LYS A 98 -2.43 -10.11 12.48
CA LYS A 98 -1.76 -9.38 13.56
C LYS A 98 -1.73 -7.87 13.32
N ILE A 99 -1.44 -7.45 12.10
CA ILE A 99 -1.42 -6.02 11.73
C ILE A 99 -2.82 -5.41 11.91
N LEU A 100 -3.85 -6.06 11.38
CA LEU A 100 -5.24 -5.59 11.48
C LEU A 100 -5.74 -5.55 12.94
N CYS A 101 -5.37 -6.55 13.75
CA CYS A 101 -5.72 -6.61 15.17
C CYS A 101 -5.09 -5.44 15.96
N ARG A 102 -3.81 -5.14 15.70
CA ARG A 102 -3.12 -3.98 16.28
C ARG A 102 -3.79 -2.67 15.86
N GLU A 103 -4.10 -2.50 14.58
CA GLU A 103 -4.81 -1.30 14.09
C GLU A 103 -6.22 -1.15 14.69
N SER A 104 -6.96 -2.25 14.88
CA SER A 104 -8.27 -2.23 15.56
C SER A 104 -8.10 -1.76 17.00
N THR A 105 -7.13 -2.32 17.72
CA THR A 105 -6.85 -1.96 19.12
C THR A 105 -6.52 -0.47 19.26
N LEU A 106 -5.68 0.07 18.37
CA LEU A 106 -5.34 1.50 18.36
C LEU A 106 -6.55 2.39 18.06
N ARG A 107 -7.44 1.96 17.16
CA ARG A 107 -8.70 2.65 16.87
C ARG A 107 -9.61 2.67 18.09
N ASP A 108 -9.74 1.54 18.78
CA ASP A 108 -10.60 1.39 19.95
C ASP A 108 -10.10 2.23 21.14
N ILE A 109 -8.79 2.30 21.35
CA ILE A 109 -8.18 3.20 22.35
C ILE A 109 -8.51 4.66 22.01
N THR A 110 -8.29 5.07 20.75
CA THR A 110 -8.53 6.46 20.32
C THR A 110 -10.01 6.84 20.46
N LEU A 111 -10.94 5.93 20.16
CA LEU A 111 -12.38 6.15 20.32
C LEU A 111 -12.79 6.19 21.80
N SER A 112 -12.19 5.35 22.64
CA SER A 112 -12.41 5.36 24.09
C SER A 112 -11.93 6.68 24.72
N GLU A 113 -10.74 7.16 24.37
CA GLU A 113 -10.21 8.46 24.82
C GLU A 113 -11.09 9.63 24.41
N ARG A 114 -11.60 9.62 23.16
CA ARG A 114 -12.54 10.63 22.66
C ARG A 114 -13.90 10.55 23.36
N ALA A 115 -14.37 9.36 23.72
CA ALA A 115 -15.59 9.15 24.48
C ALA A 115 -15.45 9.63 25.93
N LEU A 116 -14.27 9.46 26.55
CA LEU A 116 -13.97 10.00 27.87
C LEU A 116 -13.85 11.53 27.87
N HIS A 117 -13.24 12.12 26.83
CA HIS A 117 -13.16 13.58 26.69
C HIS A 117 -14.54 14.22 26.53
N LYS A 118 -15.49 13.57 25.84
CA LYS A 118 -16.89 14.03 25.77
C LYS A 118 -17.65 13.97 27.10
N LYS A 119 -17.24 13.13 28.06
CA LYS A 119 -17.88 13.04 29.39
C LYS A 119 -17.45 14.14 30.38
N HIS A 120 -16.37 14.87 30.11
CA HIS A 120 -15.88 15.95 30.96
C HIS A 120 -16.34 17.36 30.52
N VAL A 121 -17.11 17.45 29.43
CA VAL A 121 -17.56 18.74 28.83
C VAL A 121 -19.07 18.98 29.04
N HIS A 122 -19.76 18.09 29.78
CA HIS A 122 -21.13 18.30 30.29
C HIS A 122 -21.14 18.13 31.80
#